data_AF-A0A949FZ59-F1
#
_entry.id   AF-A0A949FZ59-F1
#
_cell.length_a   1.000
_cell.length_b   1.000
_cell.length_c   1.000
_cell.angle_alpha   90.00
_cell.angle_beta   90.00
_cell.angle_gamma   90.00
#
_symmetry.space_group_name_H-M   'P 1'
#
loop_
_entity.id
_entity.type
_entity.pdbx_description
1 polymer ?
#
loop_
_entity_poly.entity_id
_entity_poly.type
_entity_poly.pdbx_seq_one_letter_code
_entity_poly.pdbx_strand_id
1 'polypeptide(L)'
;MANAAAKLRAALGPLDSLLARSPSGADWKKYLDWPTLQAQAASGSHADAATLRRLQKLLDAGENGLEMPQFAAVRRALTAYAEAAEAAFSPEAQATYAQRLDKLAAAVATGAATGTSEALDAVGPLLGKLADSGQAPGVVSRVRGAVNRPNLYLDVDESLLGRAVNRVVDEHSPINDVVLGTRVRGTGHTLGLVRLDFVPASDRAIVDIALDATNHSSTQGTQGPVTVHTLGTTKVDASKRIMIDDERVVGLPVEAHASTNTRTAGIGVNKRFGKRLIRKIASRKIAEMRPQAEAIAEGRARDRVRHQFDTQTAGAIAKAQADYQAKFRRPLMERGWYPEMLHLSTTDSGLSVVARKALSDQIAAFTPPPAVDPDAVMAARVHETLVNNVAEITLGGRTITQNFVEEQIRKNNGTLPESLGSDADQPPWSITFAKRKPVALDADDSRVKLTVRGERFTSGDREFPAMDIWAAYRIEPGPGTIRLVRDGDVQIYPPGFVPGGAEKLTVAETSLRRILQKRFNKVFKEVVDVEPLKMPGQLEAAGPLPMEQLVARKDGWVAAGWRKKDPVVYASEPTLAALVP
;
A
#
# COMPACT_ATOMS: atom_id res chain seq x y z
N MET A 1 18.26 -9.13 28.77
CA MET A 1 17.54 -8.22 29.69
C MET A 1 17.71 -6.74 29.35
N ALA A 2 18.91 -6.15 29.36
CA ALA A 2 19.09 -4.72 29.08
C ALA A 2 18.44 -4.21 27.77
N ASN A 3 18.50 -4.99 26.68
CA ASN A 3 17.81 -4.66 25.43
C ASN A 3 16.27 -4.66 25.60
N ALA A 4 15.71 -5.64 26.32
CA ALA A 4 14.27 -5.68 26.60
C ALA A 4 13.80 -4.50 27.46
N ALA A 5 14.60 -4.10 28.47
CA ALA A 5 14.34 -2.89 29.25
C ALA A 5 14.35 -1.62 28.36
N ALA A 6 15.31 -1.52 27.43
CA ALA A 6 15.37 -0.42 26.47
C ALA A 6 14.15 -0.38 25.54
N LYS A 7 13.68 -1.54 25.05
CA LYS A 7 12.45 -1.65 24.25
C LYS A 7 11.21 -1.23 25.04
N LEU A 8 11.09 -1.63 26.31
CA LEU A 8 10.01 -1.17 27.18
C LEU A 8 10.05 0.35 27.34
N ARG A 9 11.23 0.92 27.62
CA ARG A 9 11.40 2.38 27.72
C ARG A 9 11.01 3.10 26.43
N ALA A 10 11.40 2.58 25.27
CA ALA A 10 11.03 3.14 23.98
C ALA A 10 9.50 3.08 23.74
N ALA A 11 8.84 1.98 24.13
CA ALA A 11 7.39 1.83 24.01
C ALA A 11 6.61 2.76 24.94
N LEU A 12 7.17 3.13 26.11
CA LEU A 12 6.53 4.05 27.05
C LEU A 12 6.40 5.47 26.49
N GLY A 13 7.32 5.94 25.63
CA GLY A 13 7.29 7.31 25.11
C GLY A 13 6.03 7.66 24.30
N PRO A 14 5.66 6.86 23.29
CA PRO A 14 4.41 7.05 22.55
C PRO A 14 3.15 6.94 23.43
N LEU A 15 3.14 6.01 24.40
CA LEU A 15 2.02 5.89 25.34
C LEU A 15 1.94 7.12 26.24
N ASP A 16 3.06 7.61 26.78
CA ASP A 16 3.10 8.82 27.61
C ASP A 16 2.56 10.04 26.84
N SER A 17 2.96 10.19 25.58
CA SER A 17 2.48 11.26 24.68
C SER A 17 0.98 11.17 24.39
N LEU A 18 0.42 9.95 24.34
CA LEU A 18 -1.03 9.74 24.23
C LEU A 18 -1.71 10.14 25.54
N LEU A 19 -1.22 9.64 26.68
CA LEU A 19 -1.80 9.90 27.99
C LEU A 19 -1.75 11.39 28.36
N ALA A 20 -0.68 12.10 28.00
CA ALA A 20 -0.56 13.55 28.24
C ALA A 20 -1.62 14.38 27.50
N ARG A 21 -2.18 13.86 26.41
CA ARG A 21 -3.24 14.52 25.61
C ARG A 21 -4.64 14.00 25.91
N SER A 22 -4.75 12.94 26.71
CA SER A 22 -6.03 12.32 27.06
C SER A 22 -6.59 12.94 28.35
N PRO A 23 -7.88 13.31 28.41
CA PRO A 23 -8.53 13.71 29.66
C PRO A 23 -8.39 12.67 30.78
N SER A 24 -8.41 11.38 30.44
CA SER A 24 -8.24 10.26 31.39
C SER A 24 -6.77 9.87 31.62
N GLY A 25 -5.82 10.65 31.13
CA GLY A 25 -4.39 10.31 31.16
C GLY A 25 -3.83 10.08 32.57
N ALA A 26 -4.24 10.89 33.54
CA ALA A 26 -3.81 10.76 34.93
C ALA A 26 -4.33 9.46 35.57
N ASP A 27 -5.60 9.12 35.30
CA ASP A 27 -6.22 7.89 35.81
C ASP A 27 -5.56 6.65 35.22
N TRP A 28 -5.25 6.67 33.92
CA TRP A 28 -4.49 5.58 33.29
C TRP A 28 -3.09 5.41 33.88
N LYS A 29 -2.37 6.51 34.14
CA LYS A 29 -1.05 6.43 34.79
C LYS A 29 -1.14 5.85 36.19
N LYS A 30 -2.20 6.17 36.93
CA LYS A 30 -2.47 5.58 38.25
C LYS A 30 -2.80 4.10 38.14
N TYR A 31 -3.71 3.73 37.24
CA TYR A 31 -4.13 2.34 36.99
C TYR A 31 -2.95 1.44 36.62
N LEU A 32 -2.09 1.90 35.70
CA LEU A 32 -0.93 1.15 35.20
C LEU A 32 0.26 1.13 36.18
N ASP A 33 0.16 1.79 37.33
CA ASP A 33 1.29 1.97 38.24
C ASP A 33 2.52 2.53 37.49
N TRP A 34 2.31 3.66 36.83
CA TRP A 34 3.28 4.29 35.93
C TRP A 34 4.67 4.49 36.55
N PRO A 35 4.82 4.93 37.82
CA PRO A 35 6.13 5.07 38.45
C PRO A 35 6.89 3.74 38.52
N THR A 36 6.20 2.65 38.88
CA THR A 36 6.83 1.32 38.94
C THR A 36 7.19 0.81 37.55
N LEU A 37 6.34 1.06 36.56
CA LEU A 37 6.59 0.71 35.16
C LEU A 37 7.84 1.42 34.62
N GLN A 38 8.00 2.72 34.91
CA GLN A 38 9.20 3.49 34.55
C GLN A 38 10.45 3.01 35.30
N ALA A 39 10.33 2.71 36.59
CA ALA A 39 11.44 2.21 37.40
C ALA A 39 11.95 0.85 36.88
N GLN A 40 11.04 -0.08 36.55
CA GLN A 40 11.40 -1.34 35.92
C GLN A 40 12.01 -1.13 34.54
N ALA A 41 11.46 -0.24 33.71
CA ALA A 41 12.07 0.10 32.42
C ALA A 41 13.49 0.66 32.57
N ALA A 42 13.82 1.30 33.71
CA ALA A 42 15.16 1.81 34.02
C ALA A 42 16.11 0.76 34.63
N SER A 43 15.62 -0.35 35.18
CA SER A 43 16.43 -1.31 35.95
C SER A 43 17.39 -2.17 35.12
N GLY A 44 17.22 -2.22 33.79
CA GLY A 44 18.16 -2.83 32.85
C GLY A 44 18.27 -4.35 32.99
N SER A 45 19.29 -4.83 33.71
CA SER A 45 19.48 -6.26 34.00
C SER A 45 19.02 -6.65 35.41
N HIS A 46 18.65 -5.68 36.25
CA HIS A 46 18.16 -5.90 37.62
C HIS A 46 16.63 -5.90 37.66
N ALA A 47 16.02 -6.56 36.69
CA ALA A 47 14.58 -6.65 36.55
C ALA A 47 13.98 -7.50 37.67
N ASP A 48 12.86 -7.08 38.25
CA ASP A 48 12.09 -7.94 39.14
C ASP A 48 10.96 -8.64 38.35
N ALA A 49 11.14 -9.92 38.06
CA ALA A 49 10.19 -10.73 37.30
C ALA A 49 8.78 -10.72 37.92
N ALA A 50 8.66 -10.74 39.25
CA ALA A 50 7.38 -10.74 39.93
C ALA A 50 6.64 -9.42 39.71
N THR A 51 7.33 -8.29 39.86
CA THR A 51 6.78 -6.96 39.55
C THR A 51 6.40 -6.84 38.07
N LEU A 52 7.25 -7.29 37.15
CA LEU A 52 6.95 -7.26 35.71
C LEU A 52 5.67 -8.03 35.38
N ARG A 53 5.49 -9.23 35.96
CA ARG A 53 4.27 -10.04 35.77
C ARG A 53 3.04 -9.38 36.39
N ARG A 54 3.16 -8.73 37.55
CA ARG A 54 2.06 -7.95 38.14
C ARG A 54 1.64 -6.81 37.21
N LEU A 55 2.59 -6.04 36.70
CA LEU A 55 2.31 -4.94 35.76
C LEU A 55 1.72 -5.47 34.45
N GLN A 56 2.17 -6.63 33.97
CA GLN A 56 1.62 -7.27 32.79
C GLN A 56 0.15 -7.62 32.97
N LYS A 57 -0.24 -8.16 34.14
CA LYS A 57 -1.65 -8.46 34.46
C LYS A 57 -2.56 -7.23 34.36
N LEU A 58 -2.08 -6.04 34.73
CA LEU A 58 -2.83 -4.79 34.56
C LEU A 58 -3.07 -4.46 33.08
N LEU A 59 -2.06 -4.67 32.23
CA LEU A 59 -2.17 -4.45 30.78
C LEU A 59 -2.92 -5.56 30.03
N ASP A 60 -3.07 -6.74 30.65
CA ASP A 60 -3.82 -7.89 30.13
C ASP A 60 -5.29 -7.90 30.56
N ALA A 61 -5.69 -6.99 31.45
CA ALA A 61 -7.06 -6.84 31.94
C ALA A 61 -8.03 -6.45 30.81
N GLY A 62 -9.33 -6.64 31.07
CA GLY A 62 -10.41 -6.37 30.11
C GLY A 62 -10.89 -4.92 30.06
N GLU A 63 -10.11 -3.97 30.57
CA GLU A 63 -10.50 -2.55 30.60
C GLU A 63 -10.50 -1.95 29.20
N ASN A 64 -11.57 -1.20 28.87
CA ASN A 64 -11.73 -0.55 27.58
C ASN A 64 -10.64 0.51 27.37
N GLY A 65 -9.89 0.42 26.27
CA GLY A 65 -8.76 1.29 25.93
C GLY A 65 -7.40 0.59 25.96
N LEU A 66 -7.24 -0.51 26.71
CA LEU A 66 -5.99 -1.28 26.79
C LEU A 66 -5.62 -1.99 25.46
N GLU A 67 -6.57 -2.07 24.55
CA GLU A 67 -6.42 -2.59 23.19
C GLU A 67 -5.87 -1.58 22.17
N MET A 68 -5.74 -0.31 22.55
CA MET A 68 -5.14 0.71 21.69
C MET A 68 -3.68 0.35 21.34
N PRO A 69 -3.18 0.69 20.13
CA PRO A 69 -1.87 0.25 19.66
C PRO A 69 -0.70 0.59 20.61
N GLN A 70 -0.75 1.75 21.26
CA GLN A 70 0.28 2.22 22.20
C GLN A 70 0.32 1.38 23.48
N PHE A 71 -0.84 1.04 24.05
CA PHE A 71 -0.93 0.14 25.22
C PHE A 71 -0.49 -1.27 24.84
N ALA A 72 -0.94 -1.79 23.69
CA ALA A 72 -0.52 -3.09 23.18
C ALA A 72 1.00 -3.17 22.93
N ALA A 73 1.63 -2.08 22.49
CA ALA A 73 3.09 -2.01 22.32
C ALA A 73 3.82 -2.09 23.66
N VAL A 74 3.36 -1.37 24.69
CA VAL A 74 3.91 -1.45 26.05
C VAL A 74 3.69 -2.85 26.65
N ARG A 75 2.50 -3.43 26.49
CA ARG A 75 2.21 -4.81 26.91
C ARG A 75 3.19 -5.82 26.30
N ARG A 76 3.42 -5.75 24.99
CA ARG A 76 4.38 -6.64 24.31
C ARG A 76 5.80 -6.45 24.83
N ALA A 77 6.26 -5.19 24.96
CA ALA A 77 7.61 -4.92 25.45
C ALA A 77 7.80 -5.35 26.91
N LEU A 78 6.77 -5.17 27.74
CA LEU A 78 6.76 -5.62 29.13
C LEU A 78 6.75 -7.14 29.24
N THR A 79 5.95 -7.82 28.42
CA THR A 79 5.91 -9.29 28.33
C THR A 79 7.29 -9.82 27.94
N ALA A 80 7.92 -9.22 26.92
CA ALA A 80 9.25 -9.61 26.49
C ALA A 80 10.29 -9.43 27.60
N TYR A 81 10.19 -8.35 28.38
CA TYR A 81 11.08 -8.11 29.49
C TYR A 81 10.85 -9.08 30.65
N ALA A 82 9.60 -9.44 30.94
CA ALA A 82 9.24 -10.45 31.92
C ALA A 82 9.79 -11.83 31.53
N GLU A 83 9.60 -12.25 30.27
CA GLU A 83 10.16 -13.50 29.74
C GLU A 83 11.68 -13.53 29.81
N ALA A 84 12.36 -12.41 29.52
CA ALA A 84 13.82 -12.31 29.65
C ALA A 84 14.31 -12.40 31.10
N ALA A 85 13.57 -11.81 32.05
CA ALA A 85 13.89 -11.87 33.47
C ALA A 85 13.69 -13.28 34.02
N GLU A 86 12.57 -13.94 33.68
CA GLU A 86 12.31 -15.32 34.08
C GLU A 86 13.33 -16.29 33.50
N ALA A 87 13.70 -16.14 32.23
CA ALA A 87 14.73 -16.97 31.62
C ALA A 87 16.12 -16.79 32.26
N ALA A 88 16.39 -15.63 32.86
CA ALA A 88 17.67 -15.34 33.53
C ALA A 88 17.71 -15.83 34.98
N PHE A 89 16.58 -15.79 35.69
CA PHE A 89 16.56 -15.97 37.15
C PHE A 89 15.71 -17.15 37.65
N SER A 90 14.83 -17.71 36.82
CA SER A 90 13.98 -18.84 37.25
C SER A 90 14.77 -20.15 37.34
N PRO A 91 14.64 -20.92 38.43
CA PRO A 91 15.18 -22.28 38.52
C PRO A 91 14.65 -23.22 37.43
N GLU A 92 13.44 -22.98 36.92
CA GLU A 92 12.77 -23.82 35.91
C GLU A 92 13.10 -23.40 34.46
N ALA A 93 13.96 -22.40 34.28
CA ALA A 93 14.25 -21.81 32.96
C ALA A 93 14.76 -22.85 31.95
N GLN A 94 15.62 -23.79 32.39
CA GLN A 94 16.17 -24.82 31.52
C GLN A 94 15.11 -25.81 31.04
N ALA A 95 14.23 -26.27 31.93
CA ALA A 95 13.15 -27.20 31.59
C ALA A 95 12.12 -26.54 30.66
N THR A 96 11.77 -25.28 30.93
CA THR A 96 10.86 -24.49 30.09
C THR A 96 11.43 -24.29 28.68
N TYR A 97 12.73 -24.00 28.59
CA TYR A 97 13.44 -23.86 27.31
C TYR A 97 13.43 -25.16 26.51
N ALA A 98 13.76 -26.30 27.13
CA ALA A 98 13.74 -27.61 26.47
C ALA A 98 12.35 -27.93 25.90
N GLN A 99 11.30 -27.81 26.73
CA GLN A 99 9.93 -28.06 26.31
C GLN A 99 9.50 -27.13 25.15
N ARG A 100 9.97 -25.88 25.16
CA ARG A 100 9.66 -24.89 24.12
C ARG A 100 10.32 -25.29 22.78
N LEU A 101 11.55 -25.78 22.81
CA LEU A 101 12.23 -26.30 21.62
C LEU A 101 11.55 -27.55 21.07
N ASP A 102 11.14 -28.49 21.92
CA ASP A 102 10.44 -29.70 21.50
C ASP A 102 9.11 -29.36 20.81
N LYS A 103 8.33 -28.45 21.41
CA LYS A 103 7.08 -27.95 20.81
C LYS A 103 7.32 -27.23 19.49
N LEU A 104 8.39 -26.45 19.39
CA LEU A 104 8.74 -25.74 18.15
C LEU A 104 9.14 -26.75 17.06
N ALA A 105 9.96 -27.73 17.38
CA ALA A 105 10.39 -28.77 16.47
C ALA A 105 9.19 -29.57 15.94
N ALA A 106 8.28 -29.98 16.83
CA ALA A 106 7.05 -30.67 16.46
C ALA A 106 6.15 -29.82 15.54
N ALA A 107 5.91 -28.55 15.90
CA ALA A 107 5.08 -27.66 15.09
C ALA A 107 5.67 -27.38 13.70
N VAL A 108 6.99 -27.18 13.62
CA VAL A 108 7.69 -27.01 12.33
C VAL A 108 7.63 -28.29 11.49
N ALA A 109 7.79 -29.46 12.10
CA ALA A 109 7.67 -30.74 11.39
C ALA A 109 6.26 -30.96 10.81
N THR A 110 5.22 -30.70 11.60
CA THR A 110 3.82 -30.78 11.14
C THR A 110 3.54 -29.77 10.02
N GLY A 111 4.03 -28.54 10.15
CA GLY A 111 3.90 -27.53 9.11
C GLY A 111 4.59 -27.92 7.81
N ALA A 112 5.80 -28.48 7.90
CA ALA A 112 6.53 -28.97 6.73
C ALA A 112 5.83 -30.16 6.04
N ALA A 113 5.19 -31.04 6.81
CA ALA A 113 4.48 -32.20 6.27
C ALA A 113 3.14 -31.82 5.60
N THR A 114 2.39 -30.89 6.19
CA THR A 114 1.05 -30.51 5.71
C THR A 114 1.09 -29.41 4.65
N GLY A 115 2.04 -28.47 4.75
CA GLY A 115 2.13 -27.32 3.87
C GLY A 115 1.01 -26.30 4.05
N THR A 116 0.41 -26.22 5.24
CA THR A 116 -0.71 -25.31 5.57
C THR A 116 -0.34 -24.34 6.69
N SER A 117 -0.96 -23.16 6.76
CA SER A 117 -0.68 -22.22 7.85
C SER A 117 -1.21 -22.70 9.20
N GLU A 118 -2.34 -23.42 9.24
CA GLU A 118 -2.95 -23.91 10.47
C GLU A 118 -1.96 -24.78 11.27
N ALA A 119 -1.24 -25.65 10.58
CA ALA A 119 -0.19 -26.48 11.19
C ALA A 119 0.97 -25.67 11.79
N LEU A 120 1.16 -24.42 11.37
CA LEU A 120 2.22 -23.52 11.84
C LEU A 120 1.75 -22.56 12.96
N ASP A 121 0.51 -22.66 13.42
CA ASP A 121 -0.09 -21.74 14.40
C ASP A 121 0.73 -21.56 15.68
N ALA A 122 1.31 -22.65 16.18
CA ALA A 122 2.12 -22.63 17.38
C ALA A 122 3.52 -22.03 17.15
N VAL A 123 4.02 -22.01 15.91
CA VAL A 123 5.39 -21.61 15.58
C VAL A 123 5.63 -20.14 15.93
N GLY A 124 4.72 -19.24 15.54
CA GLY A 124 4.84 -17.81 15.81
C GLY A 124 5.05 -17.50 17.31
N PRO A 125 4.11 -17.91 18.19
CA PRO A 125 4.22 -17.70 19.63
C PRO A 125 5.50 -18.30 20.25
N LEU A 126 5.89 -19.51 19.84
CA LEU A 126 7.08 -20.18 20.36
C LEU A 126 8.36 -19.42 19.97
N LEU A 127 8.45 -18.97 18.71
CA LEU A 127 9.55 -18.13 18.24
C LEU A 127 9.59 -16.78 18.95
N GLY A 128 8.42 -16.16 19.17
CA GLY A 128 8.31 -14.90 19.92
C GLY A 128 8.87 -15.04 21.32
N LYS A 129 8.43 -16.06 22.07
CA LYS A 129 8.95 -16.33 23.42
C LYS A 129 10.45 -16.60 23.44
N LEU A 130 10.99 -17.38 22.51
CA LEU A 130 12.45 -17.63 22.41
C LEU A 130 13.23 -16.33 22.14
N ALA A 131 12.73 -15.51 21.21
CA ALA A 131 13.35 -14.23 20.88
C ALA A 131 13.32 -13.25 22.05
N ASP A 132 12.18 -13.18 22.74
CA ASP A 132 11.97 -12.32 23.90
C ASP A 132 12.87 -12.73 25.08
N SER A 133 13.02 -14.03 25.32
CA SER A 133 13.95 -14.56 26.33
C SER A 133 15.43 -14.50 25.91
N GLY A 134 15.74 -14.12 24.66
CA GLY A 134 17.10 -14.12 24.13
C GLY A 134 17.72 -15.51 23.98
N GLN A 135 16.89 -16.55 23.87
CA GLN A 135 17.31 -17.96 23.81
C GLN A 135 17.36 -18.46 22.36
N ALA A 136 18.33 -19.34 22.07
CA ALA A 136 18.51 -19.99 20.76
C ALA A 136 18.44 -19.06 19.53
N PRO A 137 19.16 -17.92 19.50
CA PRO A 137 19.05 -16.93 18.42
C PRO A 137 19.30 -17.52 17.02
N GLY A 138 20.20 -18.52 16.90
CA GLY A 138 20.46 -19.22 15.64
C GLY A 138 19.31 -20.13 15.19
N VAL A 139 18.54 -20.73 16.12
CA VAL A 139 17.33 -21.50 15.77
C VAL A 139 16.23 -20.54 15.36
N VAL A 140 16.01 -19.49 16.14
CA VAL A 140 15.00 -18.46 15.84
C VAL A 140 15.24 -17.87 14.45
N SER A 141 16.47 -17.44 14.15
CA SER A 141 16.83 -16.86 12.84
C SER A 141 16.56 -17.84 11.68
N ARG A 142 16.96 -19.11 11.83
CA ARG A 142 16.77 -20.14 10.79
C ARG A 142 15.29 -20.42 10.53
N VAL A 143 14.49 -20.63 11.57
CA VAL A 143 13.05 -20.90 11.40
C VAL A 143 12.35 -19.66 10.85
N ARG A 144 12.68 -18.45 11.34
CA ARG A 144 12.17 -17.18 10.80
C ARG A 144 12.49 -17.02 9.31
N GLY A 145 13.68 -17.42 8.85
CA GLY A 145 14.02 -17.42 7.43
C GLY A 145 13.08 -18.28 6.57
N ALA A 146 12.50 -19.35 7.14
CA ALA A 146 11.55 -20.21 6.46
C ALA A 146 10.09 -19.72 6.53
N VAL A 147 9.66 -19.13 7.65
CA VAL A 147 8.24 -18.78 7.91
C VAL A 147 7.93 -17.28 7.94
N ASN A 148 8.92 -16.41 7.67
CA ASN A 148 8.74 -14.97 7.55
C ASN A 148 9.10 -14.45 6.15
N ARG A 149 8.65 -15.12 5.08
CA ARG A 149 8.72 -14.54 3.73
C ARG A 149 7.71 -13.38 3.59
N PRO A 150 7.87 -12.47 2.62
CA PRO A 150 6.88 -11.44 2.36
C PRO A 150 5.48 -12.03 2.16
N ASN A 151 4.46 -11.40 2.74
CA ASN A 151 3.06 -11.85 2.68
C ASN A 151 2.18 -10.92 1.82
N LEU A 152 2.80 -9.97 1.13
CA LEU A 152 2.17 -9.10 0.13
C LEU A 152 3.13 -8.88 -1.04
N TYR A 153 2.62 -9.07 -2.25
CA TYR A 153 3.24 -8.64 -3.49
C TYR A 153 2.18 -7.88 -4.29
N LEU A 154 2.52 -6.67 -4.75
CA LEU A 154 1.71 -5.92 -5.70
C LEU A 154 2.60 -5.62 -6.91
N ASP A 155 2.09 -5.85 -8.11
CA ASP A 155 2.78 -5.52 -9.34
C ASP A 155 1.89 -4.61 -10.19
N VAL A 156 2.50 -3.60 -10.80
CA VAL A 156 1.81 -2.61 -11.64
C VAL A 156 2.60 -2.44 -12.92
N ASP A 157 1.95 -2.66 -14.04
CA ASP A 157 2.51 -2.42 -15.37
C ASP A 157 2.57 -0.91 -15.65
N GLU A 158 3.65 -0.47 -16.30
CA GLU A 158 3.87 0.94 -16.64
C GLU A 158 2.70 1.54 -17.41
N SER A 159 2.08 0.74 -18.30
CA SER A 159 0.98 1.24 -19.14
C SER A 159 -0.26 1.62 -18.33
N LEU A 160 -0.43 1.12 -17.09
CA LEU A 160 -1.49 1.57 -16.20
C LEU A 160 -1.24 3.00 -15.70
N LEU A 161 -0.02 3.28 -15.22
CA LEU A 161 0.34 4.61 -14.73
C LEU A 161 0.50 5.62 -15.87
N GLY A 162 1.01 5.17 -17.02
CA GLY A 162 1.14 5.96 -18.24
C GLY A 162 -0.19 6.55 -18.72
N ARG A 163 -1.36 5.94 -18.42
CA ARG A 163 -2.68 6.52 -18.77
C ARG A 163 -2.96 7.87 -18.11
N ALA A 164 -2.39 8.12 -16.93
CA ALA A 164 -2.56 9.38 -16.21
C ALA A 164 -1.58 10.46 -16.66
N VAL A 165 -0.46 10.09 -17.27
CA VAL A 165 0.67 11.01 -17.55
C VAL A 165 0.89 11.22 -19.05
N ASN A 166 0.79 10.16 -19.85
CA ASN A 166 1.18 10.17 -21.25
C ASN A 166 0.23 11.06 -22.06
N ARG A 167 0.79 12.06 -22.75
CA ARG A 167 0.00 13.01 -23.54
C ARG A 167 0.83 13.62 -24.66
N VAL A 168 0.15 13.92 -25.76
CA VAL A 168 0.74 14.67 -26.88
C VAL A 168 0.83 16.15 -26.50
N VAL A 169 1.90 16.80 -26.93
CA VAL A 169 2.09 18.25 -26.86
C VAL A 169 1.91 18.81 -28.26
N ASP A 170 1.00 19.77 -28.39
CA ASP A 170 0.82 20.58 -29.59
C ASP A 170 0.55 22.02 -29.11
N GLU A 171 1.60 22.85 -29.15
CA GLU A 171 1.55 24.21 -28.59
C GLU A 171 2.10 25.25 -29.57
N HIS A 172 1.34 26.32 -29.77
CA HIS A 172 1.80 27.52 -30.45
C HIS A 172 2.13 28.62 -29.43
N SER A 173 3.35 29.13 -29.48
CA SER A 173 3.80 30.17 -28.54
C SER A 173 4.52 31.30 -29.28
N PRO A 174 4.33 32.58 -28.87
CA PRO A 174 5.08 33.69 -29.44
C PRO A 174 6.55 33.63 -29.01
N ILE A 175 7.44 34.07 -29.91
CA ILE A 175 8.88 34.25 -29.67
C ILE A 175 9.17 35.75 -29.61
N ASN A 176 9.83 36.19 -28.55
CA ASN A 176 10.26 37.57 -28.36
C ASN A 176 11.56 37.57 -27.55
N ASP A 177 12.67 37.48 -28.27
CA ASP A 177 13.99 37.23 -27.72
C ASP A 177 15.01 38.27 -28.21
N VAL A 178 16.19 38.34 -27.59
CA VAL A 178 17.29 39.20 -28.04
C VAL A 178 18.50 38.34 -28.39
N VAL A 179 18.80 38.12 -29.67
CA VAL A 179 19.91 37.26 -30.11
C VAL A 179 21.02 38.16 -30.64
N LEU A 180 22.24 38.05 -30.06
CA LEU A 180 23.40 38.87 -30.44
C LEU A 180 23.08 40.38 -30.50
N GLY A 181 22.35 40.88 -29.49
CA GLY A 181 21.94 42.29 -29.40
C GLY A 181 20.80 42.71 -30.34
N THR A 182 20.28 41.80 -31.17
CA THR A 182 19.14 42.07 -32.06
C THR A 182 17.86 41.50 -31.49
N ARG A 183 16.79 42.31 -31.43
CA ARG A 183 15.46 41.82 -31.04
C ARG A 183 14.88 40.95 -32.15
N VAL A 184 14.56 39.71 -31.79
CA VAL A 184 13.98 38.68 -32.65
C VAL A 184 12.53 38.44 -32.21
N ARG A 185 11.59 38.51 -33.15
CA ARG A 185 10.18 38.24 -32.90
C ARG A 185 9.64 37.20 -33.88
N GLY A 186 8.70 36.39 -33.45
CA GLY A 186 8.12 35.37 -34.30
C GLY A 186 7.15 34.46 -33.57
N THR A 187 6.93 33.29 -34.14
CA THR A 187 6.11 32.22 -33.56
C THR A 187 6.87 30.90 -33.58
N GLY A 188 6.61 30.07 -32.57
CA GLY A 188 7.06 28.69 -32.51
C GLY A 188 5.85 27.76 -32.42
N HIS A 189 5.97 26.59 -33.03
CA HIS A 189 5.03 25.48 -32.94
C HIS A 189 5.77 24.26 -32.40
N THR A 190 5.42 23.82 -31.20
CA THR A 190 6.04 22.67 -30.52
C THR A 190 5.13 21.47 -30.66
N LEU A 191 5.65 20.40 -31.24
CA LEU A 191 5.02 19.09 -31.30
C LEU A 191 5.86 18.12 -30.48
N GLY A 192 5.25 17.31 -29.62
CA GLY A 192 5.98 16.37 -28.78
C GLY A 192 5.12 15.38 -28.05
N LEU A 193 5.76 14.58 -27.21
CA LEU A 193 5.11 13.57 -26.38
C LEU A 193 5.71 13.62 -24.97
N VAL A 194 4.85 13.68 -23.97
CA VAL A 194 5.21 13.43 -22.58
C VAL A 194 4.90 11.96 -22.27
N ARG A 195 5.84 11.26 -21.65
CA ARG A 195 5.71 9.88 -21.19
C ARG A 195 6.12 9.73 -19.73
N LEU A 196 5.52 8.74 -19.08
CA LEU A 196 6.02 8.12 -17.88
C LEU A 196 6.76 6.86 -18.30
N ASP A 197 8.01 6.73 -17.86
CA ASP A 197 8.86 5.56 -18.11
C ASP A 197 9.40 5.03 -16.76
N PHE A 198 9.40 3.72 -16.56
CA PHE A 198 10.09 3.13 -15.41
C PHE A 198 11.58 2.95 -15.68
N VAL A 199 12.39 3.14 -14.64
CA VAL A 199 13.84 2.93 -14.71
C VAL A 199 14.22 1.75 -13.83
N PRO A 200 14.94 0.74 -14.34
CA PRO A 200 15.35 -0.42 -13.55
C PRO A 200 16.10 -0.04 -12.26
N ALA A 201 15.56 -0.47 -11.13
CA ALA A 201 16.17 -0.30 -9.83
C ALA A 201 15.70 -1.39 -8.87
N SER A 202 16.65 -2.04 -8.21
CA SER A 202 16.38 -3.16 -7.31
C SER A 202 16.26 -2.76 -5.84
N ASP A 203 16.46 -1.49 -5.48
CA ASP A 203 16.48 -1.01 -4.09
C ASP A 203 15.41 0.05 -3.79
N ARG A 204 14.78 0.61 -4.82
CA ARG A 204 13.74 1.63 -4.79
C ARG A 204 12.96 1.61 -6.09
N ALA A 205 11.78 2.23 -6.12
CA ALA A 205 11.10 2.50 -7.37
C ALA A 205 11.63 3.81 -8.00
N ILE A 206 11.92 3.78 -9.30
CA ILE A 206 12.34 4.94 -10.07
C ILE A 206 11.41 5.12 -11.27
N VAL A 207 10.88 6.33 -11.40
CA VAL A 207 9.97 6.73 -12.48
C VAL A 207 10.48 8.03 -13.09
N ASP A 208 10.70 8.05 -14.40
CA ASP A 208 11.02 9.26 -15.14
C ASP A 208 9.74 9.78 -15.82
N ILE A 209 9.47 11.08 -15.68
CA ILE A 209 8.55 11.78 -16.57
C ILE A 209 9.43 12.43 -17.64
N ALA A 210 9.28 12.03 -18.90
CA ALA A 210 10.11 12.47 -20.02
C ALA A 210 9.29 13.21 -21.08
N LEU A 211 9.88 14.22 -21.70
CA LEU A 211 9.40 14.96 -22.85
C LEU A 211 10.38 14.74 -24.01
N ASP A 212 9.84 14.34 -25.16
CA ASP A 212 10.53 14.44 -26.45
C ASP A 212 9.71 15.37 -27.35
N ALA A 213 10.30 16.47 -27.80
CA ALA A 213 9.61 17.49 -28.58
C ALA A 213 10.49 18.11 -29.68
N THR A 214 9.82 18.56 -30.74
CA THR A 214 10.41 19.37 -31.80
C THR A 214 9.64 20.69 -31.92
N ASN A 215 10.36 21.81 -31.85
CA ASN A 215 9.83 23.14 -32.10
C ASN A 215 10.22 23.63 -33.50
N HIS A 216 9.23 24.01 -34.29
CA HIS A 216 9.41 24.71 -35.55
C HIS A 216 9.13 26.20 -35.36
N SER A 217 10.12 27.04 -35.65
CA SER A 217 10.00 28.48 -35.46
C SER A 217 10.12 29.26 -36.76
N SER A 218 9.35 30.35 -36.84
CA SER A 218 9.47 31.37 -37.87
C SER A 218 9.69 32.71 -37.18
N THR A 219 10.86 33.31 -37.39
CA THR A 219 11.27 34.51 -36.68
C THR A 219 11.82 35.57 -37.63
N GLN A 220 11.79 36.82 -37.19
CA GLN A 220 12.42 37.94 -37.86
C GLN A 220 13.20 38.81 -36.88
N GLY A 221 14.36 39.28 -37.31
CA GLY A 221 15.19 40.25 -36.58
C GLY A 221 15.62 41.39 -37.50
N THR A 222 15.60 42.61 -36.98
CA THR A 222 15.99 43.81 -37.75
C THR A 222 17.16 44.52 -37.07
N GLN A 223 18.22 44.77 -37.82
CA GLN A 223 19.37 45.56 -37.38
C GLN A 223 19.76 46.56 -38.48
N GLY A 224 19.63 47.85 -38.18
CA GLY A 224 19.82 48.92 -39.16
C GLY A 224 18.89 48.75 -40.37
N PRO A 225 19.41 48.77 -41.62
CA PRO A 225 18.58 48.63 -42.81
C PRO A 225 18.25 47.18 -43.19
N VAL A 226 18.69 46.18 -42.41
CA VAL A 226 18.56 44.76 -42.77
C VAL A 226 17.55 44.07 -41.85
N THR A 227 16.59 43.38 -42.47
CA THR A 227 15.66 42.46 -41.78
C THR A 227 15.94 41.05 -42.25
N VAL A 228 16.13 40.13 -41.31
CA VAL A 228 16.40 38.71 -41.60
C VAL A 228 15.20 37.90 -41.15
N HIS A 229 14.65 37.09 -42.05
CA HIS A 229 13.66 36.06 -41.74
C HIS A 229 14.38 34.73 -41.58
N THR A 230 14.14 34.04 -40.47
CA THR A 230 14.82 32.80 -40.09
C THR A 230 13.78 31.74 -39.77
N LEU A 231 13.97 30.54 -40.33
CA LEU A 231 13.26 29.34 -39.93
C LEU A 231 14.18 28.52 -39.04
N GLY A 232 13.69 28.09 -37.88
CA GLY A 232 14.41 27.27 -36.92
C GLY A 232 13.72 25.92 -36.70
N THR A 233 14.51 24.89 -36.47
CA THR A 233 14.05 23.62 -35.90
C THR A 233 14.88 23.32 -34.68
N THR A 234 14.22 23.24 -33.53
CA THR A 234 14.85 22.97 -32.23
C THR A 234 14.29 21.68 -31.68
N LYS A 235 15.13 20.64 -31.57
CA LYS A 235 14.79 19.43 -30.81
C LYS A 235 15.02 19.73 -29.34
N VAL A 236 14.09 19.32 -28.49
CA VAL A 236 14.18 19.50 -27.06
C VAL A 236 13.73 18.24 -26.36
N ASP A 237 14.51 17.83 -25.38
CA ASP A 237 14.18 16.77 -24.46
C ASP A 237 14.29 17.30 -23.02
N ALA A 238 13.45 16.76 -22.15
CA ALA A 238 13.52 17.02 -20.72
C ALA A 238 13.02 15.84 -19.93
N SER A 239 13.66 15.53 -18.82
CA SER A 239 13.24 14.47 -17.92
C SER A 239 13.25 14.93 -16.47
N LYS A 240 12.33 14.38 -15.68
CA LYS A 240 12.32 14.53 -14.23
C LYS A 240 12.19 13.17 -13.59
N ARG A 241 13.24 12.78 -12.86
CA ARG A 241 13.30 11.54 -12.12
C ARG A 241 12.59 11.65 -10.78
N ILE A 242 11.75 10.68 -10.47
CA ILE A 242 11.05 10.51 -9.20
C ILE A 242 11.54 9.22 -8.57
N MET A 243 12.00 9.31 -7.33
CA MET A 243 12.41 8.17 -6.51
C MET A 243 11.39 7.94 -5.40
N ILE A 244 11.00 6.69 -5.21
CA ILE A 244 10.05 6.27 -4.18
C ILE A 244 10.68 5.12 -3.40
N ASP A 245 10.82 5.31 -2.10
CA ASP A 245 11.25 4.29 -1.15
C ASP A 245 10.21 4.13 -0.03
N ASP A 246 10.53 3.34 0.98
CA ASP A 246 9.64 3.10 2.11
C ASP A 246 9.44 4.36 2.97
N GLU A 247 10.34 5.34 2.92
CA GLU A 247 10.24 6.53 3.74
C GLU A 247 9.59 7.70 3.03
N ARG A 248 9.81 7.88 1.72
CA ARG A 248 9.47 9.13 1.01
C ARG A 248 9.34 8.98 -0.50
N VAL A 249 8.69 10.00 -1.08
CA VAL A 249 8.69 10.30 -2.51
C VAL A 249 9.53 11.56 -2.74
N VAL A 250 10.47 11.52 -3.67
CA VAL A 250 11.37 12.65 -3.98
C VAL A 250 11.50 12.82 -5.49
N GLY A 251 11.28 14.05 -5.98
CA GLY A 251 11.64 14.44 -7.34
C GLY A 251 13.05 15.02 -7.40
N LEU A 252 13.86 14.55 -8.33
CA LEU A 252 15.17 15.13 -8.65
C LEU A 252 15.03 16.40 -9.51
N PRO A 253 16.09 17.21 -9.63
CA PRO A 253 16.13 18.32 -10.58
C PRO A 253 15.84 17.87 -12.01
N VAL A 254 15.23 18.74 -12.81
CA VAL A 254 14.96 18.49 -14.23
C VAL A 254 16.27 18.51 -15.02
N GLU A 255 16.50 17.45 -15.79
CA GLU A 255 17.51 17.39 -16.84
C GLU A 255 16.86 17.81 -18.15
N ALA A 256 17.54 18.64 -18.95
CA ALA A 256 17.01 19.10 -20.23
C ALA A 256 18.14 19.34 -21.22
N HIS A 257 17.91 18.95 -22.47
CA HIS A 257 18.81 19.19 -23.58
C HIS A 257 18.05 19.81 -24.76
N ALA A 258 18.77 20.59 -25.57
CA ALA A 258 18.21 21.20 -26.76
C ALA A 258 19.26 21.27 -27.85
N SER A 259 18.85 21.05 -29.10
CA SER A 259 19.70 21.23 -30.28
C SER A 259 18.93 22.03 -31.34
N THR A 260 19.53 23.09 -31.85
CA THR A 260 18.88 24.04 -32.76
C THR A 260 19.61 24.14 -34.08
N ASN A 261 18.86 24.00 -35.17
CA ASN A 261 19.34 24.29 -36.51
C ASN A 261 18.50 25.41 -37.13
N THR A 262 19.17 26.38 -37.73
CA THR A 262 18.54 27.53 -38.37
C THR A 262 18.91 27.66 -39.84
N ARG A 263 17.93 28.12 -40.62
CA ARG A 263 18.15 28.55 -42.01
C ARG A 263 17.56 29.92 -42.26
N THR A 264 18.26 30.72 -43.04
CA THR A 264 17.78 32.02 -43.49
C THR A 264 16.72 31.79 -44.58
N ALA A 265 15.49 32.24 -44.31
CA ALA A 265 14.38 32.17 -45.26
C ALA A 265 14.31 33.41 -46.18
N GLY A 266 14.80 34.55 -45.71
CA GLY A 266 14.81 35.78 -46.51
C GLY A 266 15.60 36.91 -45.88
N ILE A 267 16.11 37.83 -46.71
CA ILE A 267 16.79 39.05 -46.28
C ILE A 267 16.16 40.26 -46.96
N GLY A 268 15.44 41.05 -46.16
CA GLY A 268 14.92 42.37 -46.53
C GLY A 268 15.96 43.47 -46.34
N VAL A 269 16.03 44.42 -47.27
CA VAL A 269 16.91 45.60 -47.18
C VAL A 269 16.10 46.87 -47.40
N ASN A 270 15.95 47.68 -46.36
CA ASN A 270 15.22 48.95 -46.38
C ASN A 270 16.15 50.14 -46.71
N LYS A 271 16.79 50.10 -47.89
CA LYS A 271 17.49 51.25 -48.50
C LYS A 271 17.20 51.34 -50.00
N ARG A 272 17.17 52.56 -50.53
CA ARG A 272 16.88 52.81 -51.97
C ARG A 272 18.06 52.45 -52.89
N PHE A 273 19.30 52.66 -52.45
CA PHE A 273 20.52 52.37 -53.21
C PHE A 273 21.39 51.30 -52.52
N GLY A 274 22.19 50.55 -53.29
CA GLY A 274 23.18 49.58 -52.74
C GLY A 274 22.62 48.23 -52.28
N LYS A 275 21.36 47.90 -52.59
CA LYS A 275 20.66 46.69 -52.09
C LYS A 275 21.43 45.37 -52.28
N ARG A 276 22.02 45.15 -53.47
CA ARG A 276 22.76 43.91 -53.78
C ARG A 276 24.02 43.75 -52.93
N LEU A 277 24.76 44.83 -52.72
CA LEU A 277 25.99 44.83 -51.92
C LEU A 277 25.67 44.61 -50.43
N ILE A 278 24.69 45.36 -49.89
CA ILE A 278 24.22 45.22 -48.50
C ILE A 278 23.75 43.79 -48.25
N ARG A 279 22.98 43.21 -49.18
CA ARG A 279 22.51 41.81 -49.09
C ARG A 279 23.67 40.81 -49.08
N LYS A 280 24.70 40.99 -49.92
CA LYS A 280 25.87 40.10 -49.98
C LYS A 280 26.67 40.13 -48.66
N ILE A 281 26.90 41.32 -48.12
CA ILE A 281 27.59 41.51 -46.83
C ILE A 281 26.74 40.90 -45.70
N ALA A 282 25.44 41.20 -45.66
CA ALA A 282 24.53 40.64 -44.67
C ALA A 282 24.50 39.11 -44.72
N SER A 283 24.41 38.50 -45.92
CA SER A 283 24.39 37.04 -46.08
C SER A 283 25.65 36.39 -45.52
N ARG A 284 26.83 36.97 -45.82
CA ARG A 284 28.11 36.49 -45.26
C ARG A 284 28.13 36.61 -43.74
N LYS A 285 27.74 37.77 -43.21
CA LYS A 285 27.76 38.02 -41.76
C LYS A 285 26.78 37.12 -41.00
N ILE A 286 25.60 36.85 -41.57
CA ILE A 286 24.61 35.92 -41.00
C ILE A 286 25.18 34.50 -40.98
N ALA A 287 25.85 34.06 -42.06
CA ALA A 287 26.48 32.75 -42.10
C ALA A 287 27.60 32.61 -41.04
N GLU A 288 28.45 33.63 -40.87
CA GLU A 288 29.49 33.66 -39.83
C GLU A 288 28.92 33.62 -38.41
N MET A 289 27.82 34.33 -38.15
CA MET A 289 27.20 34.41 -36.82
C MET A 289 26.27 33.25 -36.50
N ARG A 290 25.94 32.39 -37.47
CA ARG A 290 24.95 31.31 -37.31
C ARG A 290 25.27 30.36 -36.15
N PRO A 291 26.50 29.81 -36.01
CA PRO A 291 26.78 28.87 -34.91
C PRO A 291 26.59 29.50 -33.53
N GLN A 292 26.96 30.78 -33.38
CA GLN A 292 26.78 31.51 -32.13
C GLN A 292 25.31 31.83 -31.84
N ALA A 293 24.53 32.18 -32.87
CA ALA A 293 23.10 32.39 -32.75
C ALA A 293 22.36 31.09 -32.39
N GLU A 294 22.76 29.96 -32.98
CA GLU A 294 22.25 28.62 -32.67
C GLU A 294 22.55 28.25 -31.22
N ALA A 295 23.80 28.39 -30.75
CA ALA A 295 24.16 28.12 -29.36
C ALA A 295 23.36 28.98 -28.34
N ILE A 296 23.10 30.25 -28.65
CA ILE A 296 22.26 31.12 -27.81
C ILE A 296 20.80 30.62 -27.80
N ALA A 297 20.27 30.25 -28.96
CA ALA A 297 18.91 29.71 -29.08
C ALA A 297 18.76 28.37 -28.35
N GLU A 298 19.74 27.47 -28.45
CA GLU A 298 19.82 26.21 -27.71
C GLU A 298 19.79 26.44 -26.21
N GLY A 299 20.67 27.31 -25.69
CA GLY A 299 20.72 27.62 -24.27
C GLY A 299 19.38 28.12 -23.74
N ARG A 300 18.71 29.01 -24.49
CA ARG A 300 17.39 29.54 -24.13
C ARG A 300 16.28 28.50 -24.23
N ALA A 301 16.29 27.67 -25.26
CA ALA A 301 15.31 26.59 -25.42
C ALA A 301 15.42 25.61 -24.25
N ARG A 302 16.64 25.18 -23.92
CA ARG A 302 16.94 24.32 -22.77
C ARG A 302 16.45 24.94 -21.47
N ASP A 303 16.81 26.20 -21.19
CA ASP A 303 16.45 26.85 -19.93
C ASP A 303 14.94 27.05 -19.80
N ARG A 304 14.26 27.40 -20.90
CA ARG A 304 12.81 27.55 -20.96
C ARG A 304 12.11 26.23 -20.67
N VAL A 305 12.48 25.16 -21.38
CA VAL A 305 11.83 23.86 -21.19
C VAL A 305 12.13 23.30 -19.81
N ARG A 306 13.37 23.40 -19.31
CA ARG A 306 13.71 23.03 -17.93
C ARG A 306 12.79 23.73 -16.92
N HIS A 307 12.61 25.04 -17.04
CA HIS A 307 11.77 25.81 -16.13
C HIS A 307 10.27 25.47 -16.25
N GLN A 308 9.76 25.34 -17.48
CA GLN A 308 8.37 24.97 -17.72
C GLN A 308 8.08 23.56 -17.19
N PHE A 309 8.95 22.59 -17.47
CA PHE A 309 8.81 21.22 -17.03
C PHE A 309 8.86 21.10 -15.50
N ASP A 310 9.76 21.85 -14.85
CA ASP A 310 9.82 21.89 -13.40
C ASP A 310 8.54 22.50 -12.80
N THR A 311 8.08 23.63 -13.33
CA THR A 311 6.86 24.31 -12.87
C THR A 311 5.62 23.43 -13.01
N GLN A 312 5.50 22.69 -14.12
CA GLN A 312 4.36 21.82 -14.38
C GLN A 312 4.35 20.55 -13.52
N THR A 313 5.52 20.06 -13.09
CA THR A 313 5.64 18.80 -12.33
C THR A 313 5.76 19.01 -10.81
N ALA A 314 6.30 20.15 -10.36
CA ALA A 314 6.62 20.39 -8.95
C ALA A 314 5.40 20.25 -8.03
N GLY A 315 4.25 20.81 -8.41
CA GLY A 315 3.03 20.74 -7.60
C GLY A 315 2.50 19.31 -7.42
N ALA A 316 2.50 18.52 -8.49
CA ALA A 316 2.05 17.12 -8.45
C ALA A 316 2.98 16.25 -7.59
N ILE A 317 4.30 16.43 -7.70
CA ILE A 317 5.28 15.68 -6.91
C ILE A 317 5.22 16.09 -5.43
N ALA A 318 5.11 17.39 -5.13
CA ALA A 318 4.95 17.85 -3.75
C ALA A 318 3.67 17.29 -3.11
N LYS A 319 2.57 17.25 -3.88
CA LYS A 319 1.33 16.60 -3.45
C LYS A 319 1.53 15.10 -3.23
N ALA A 320 2.21 14.39 -4.12
CA ALA A 320 2.49 12.96 -3.97
C ALA A 320 3.31 12.68 -2.71
N GLN A 321 4.33 13.48 -2.42
CA GLN A 321 5.12 13.39 -1.17
C GLN A 321 4.25 13.62 0.07
N ALA A 322 3.42 14.67 0.07
CA ALA A 322 2.52 14.96 1.18
C ALA A 322 1.47 13.85 1.38
N ASP A 323 0.88 13.35 0.30
CA ASP A 323 -0.11 12.28 0.32
C ASP A 323 0.53 10.94 0.76
N TYR A 324 1.77 10.63 0.34
CA TYR A 324 2.51 9.47 0.81
C TYR A 324 2.66 9.48 2.34
N GLN A 325 3.04 10.62 2.91
CA GLN A 325 3.16 10.75 4.37
C GLN A 325 1.80 10.70 5.08
N ALA A 326 0.86 11.54 4.63
CA ALA A 326 -0.38 11.80 5.35
C ALA A 326 -1.46 10.72 5.16
N LYS A 327 -1.49 10.04 4.01
CA LYS A 327 -2.54 9.08 3.64
C LYS A 327 -2.07 7.62 3.66
N PHE A 328 -0.78 7.37 3.42
CA PHE A 328 -0.21 6.02 3.43
C PHE A 328 0.61 5.75 4.69
N ARG A 329 1.76 6.41 4.85
CA ARG A 329 2.75 6.06 5.86
C ARG A 329 2.25 6.28 7.30
N ARG A 330 1.89 7.51 7.65
CA ARG A 330 1.49 7.85 9.03
C ARG A 330 0.25 7.09 9.51
N PRO A 331 -0.86 6.98 8.75
CA PRO A 331 -2.02 6.21 9.18
C PRO A 331 -1.71 4.73 9.43
N LEU A 332 -0.87 4.11 8.59
CA LEU A 332 -0.44 2.74 8.79
C LEU A 332 0.45 2.60 10.03
N MET A 333 1.35 3.55 10.30
CA MET A 333 2.17 3.53 11.52
C MET A 333 1.31 3.65 12.78
N GLU A 334 0.38 4.60 12.81
CA GLU A 334 -0.50 4.85 13.95
C GLU A 334 -1.39 3.65 14.27
N ARG A 335 -1.81 2.89 13.24
CA ARG A 335 -2.57 1.64 13.39
C ARG A 335 -1.70 0.42 13.68
N GLY A 336 -0.37 0.56 13.63
CA GLY A 336 0.57 -0.57 13.73
C GLY A 336 0.56 -1.50 12.50
N TRP A 337 0.01 -1.03 11.38
CA TRP A 337 -0.10 -1.75 10.11
C TRP A 337 1.07 -1.50 9.16
N TYR A 338 1.89 -0.47 9.42
CA TYR A 338 3.05 -0.21 8.59
C TYR A 338 3.95 -1.47 8.61
N PRO A 339 4.26 -2.05 7.45
CA PRO A 339 4.99 -3.30 7.39
C PRO A 339 6.42 -3.11 7.91
N GLU A 340 6.95 -4.11 8.62
CA GLU A 340 8.35 -4.06 9.08
C GLU A 340 9.36 -4.24 7.93
N MET A 341 8.88 -4.66 6.77
CA MET A 341 9.63 -4.68 5.51
C MET A 341 8.72 -4.17 4.41
N LEU A 342 9.10 -3.07 3.77
CA LEU A 342 8.51 -2.59 2.53
C LEU A 342 9.64 -2.40 1.53
N HIS A 343 9.50 -3.02 0.37
CA HIS A 343 10.47 -2.93 -0.70
C HIS A 343 9.76 -2.55 -1.98
N LEU A 344 10.25 -1.51 -2.63
CA LEU A 344 9.78 -1.06 -3.93
C LEU A 344 10.91 -1.25 -4.92
N SER A 345 10.59 -1.74 -6.11
CA SER A 345 11.55 -1.89 -7.20
C SER A 345 10.86 -1.66 -8.53
N THR A 346 11.63 -1.25 -9.53
CA THR A 346 11.16 -1.05 -10.89
C THR A 346 12.01 -1.85 -11.87
N THR A 347 11.39 -2.32 -12.95
CA THR A 347 12.04 -2.83 -14.17
C THR A 347 11.80 -1.85 -15.32
N ASP A 348 12.10 -2.23 -16.56
CA ASP A 348 11.77 -1.44 -17.75
C ASP A 348 10.26 -1.34 -18.03
N SER A 349 9.41 -2.11 -17.33
CA SER A 349 7.97 -2.16 -17.60
C SER A 349 7.08 -2.36 -16.38
N GLY A 350 7.65 -2.68 -15.21
CA GLY A 350 6.87 -2.99 -14.01
C GLY A 350 7.38 -2.29 -12.76
N LEU A 351 6.44 -1.90 -11.91
CA LEU A 351 6.66 -1.53 -10.52
C LEU A 351 6.26 -2.73 -9.64
N SER A 352 7.17 -3.19 -8.78
CA SER A 352 6.89 -4.21 -7.77
C SER A 352 6.93 -3.60 -6.37
N VAL A 353 5.93 -3.92 -5.56
CA VAL A 353 5.84 -3.57 -4.14
C VAL A 353 5.73 -4.86 -3.35
N VAL A 354 6.77 -5.16 -2.58
CA VAL A 354 6.88 -6.37 -1.76
C VAL A 354 6.87 -5.96 -0.29
N ALA A 355 5.94 -6.52 0.49
CA ALA A 355 5.83 -6.19 1.90
C ALA A 355 5.70 -7.42 2.78
N ARG A 356 6.19 -7.27 4.01
CA ARG A 356 5.98 -8.21 5.11
C ARG A 356 5.40 -7.49 6.30
N LYS A 357 4.26 -7.98 6.78
CA LYS A 357 3.70 -7.61 8.07
C LYS A 357 3.56 -8.82 8.99
N ALA A 358 4.37 -8.87 10.05
CA ALA A 358 4.24 -9.83 11.14
C ALA A 358 4.81 -9.25 12.45
N LEU A 359 4.15 -9.52 13.58
CA LEU A 359 4.73 -9.28 14.90
C LEU A 359 5.74 -10.38 15.29
N SER A 360 6.47 -10.17 16.38
CA SER A 360 7.50 -11.10 16.88
C SER A 360 6.96 -12.46 17.28
N ASP A 361 5.66 -12.59 17.51
CA ASP A 361 4.93 -13.79 17.93
C ASP A 361 3.95 -14.29 16.84
N GLN A 362 4.06 -13.74 15.63
CA GLN A 362 3.31 -14.13 14.43
C GLN A 362 4.27 -14.69 13.38
N ILE A 363 3.74 -15.39 12.38
CA ILE A 363 4.48 -15.79 11.16
C ILE A 363 4.02 -14.95 9.97
N ALA A 364 4.77 -14.96 8.87
CA ALA A 364 4.31 -14.42 7.58
C ALA A 364 4.16 -15.56 6.57
N ALA A 365 4.37 -15.32 5.28
CA ALA A 365 4.30 -16.39 4.30
C ALA A 365 5.44 -17.40 4.51
N PHE A 366 5.18 -18.68 4.22
CA PHE A 366 6.16 -19.76 4.31
C PHE A 366 6.42 -20.45 2.95
N THR A 367 5.73 -20.04 1.90
CA THR A 367 5.94 -20.45 0.50
C THR A 367 6.10 -19.22 -0.42
N PRO A 368 6.71 -19.36 -1.61
CA PRO A 368 6.69 -18.29 -2.60
C PRO A 368 5.27 -18.05 -3.14
N PRO A 369 4.94 -16.81 -3.55
CA PRO A 369 3.63 -16.51 -4.10
C PRO A 369 3.42 -17.22 -5.44
N PRO A 370 2.16 -17.53 -5.81
CA PRO A 370 1.85 -18.07 -7.14
C PRO A 370 2.17 -17.08 -8.26
N ALA A 371 2.25 -17.60 -9.48
CA ALA A 371 2.32 -16.79 -10.68
C ALA A 371 1.00 -16.05 -10.91
N VAL A 372 1.11 -14.87 -11.53
CA VAL A 372 -0.03 -14.07 -11.99
C VAL A 372 -0.09 -14.09 -13.50
N ASP A 373 -1.26 -13.82 -14.05
CA ASP A 373 -1.48 -13.71 -15.48
C ASP A 373 -0.50 -12.67 -16.09
N PRO A 374 0.28 -13.04 -17.14
CA PRO A 374 1.22 -12.11 -17.77
C PRO A 374 0.54 -10.90 -18.42
N ASP A 375 -0.75 -10.98 -18.76
CA ASP A 375 -1.52 -9.88 -19.35
C ASP A 375 -2.13 -8.95 -18.29
N ALA A 376 -1.94 -9.25 -17.00
CA ALA A 376 -2.38 -8.40 -15.91
C ALA A 376 -1.58 -7.09 -15.88
N VAL A 377 -2.27 -5.96 -15.98
CA VAL A 377 -1.68 -4.61 -15.78
C VAL A 377 -1.54 -4.24 -14.32
N MET A 378 -2.23 -4.97 -13.46
CA MET A 378 -2.08 -4.90 -12.02
C MET A 378 -2.28 -6.29 -11.46
N ALA A 379 -1.46 -6.68 -10.49
CA ALA A 379 -1.60 -7.94 -9.79
C ALA A 379 -1.40 -7.75 -8.29
N ALA A 380 -2.10 -8.55 -7.50
CA ALA A 380 -1.96 -8.60 -6.05
C ALA A 380 -1.89 -10.04 -5.59
N ARG A 381 -0.86 -10.38 -4.82
CA ARG A 381 -0.67 -11.70 -4.22
C ARG A 381 -0.57 -11.48 -2.72
N VAL A 382 -1.53 -12.02 -1.99
CA VAL A 382 -1.70 -11.82 -0.56
C VAL A 382 -1.69 -13.19 0.10
N HIS A 383 -0.77 -13.40 1.04
CA HIS A 383 -0.81 -14.58 1.89
C HIS A 383 -1.75 -14.30 3.06
N GLU A 384 -2.56 -15.28 3.45
CA GLU A 384 -3.58 -15.14 4.49
C GLU A 384 -3.04 -14.61 5.84
N THR A 385 -1.78 -14.91 6.15
CA THR A 385 -1.08 -14.38 7.32
C THR A 385 -1.06 -12.85 7.35
N LEU A 386 -1.07 -12.16 6.21
CA LEU A 386 -1.21 -10.70 6.19
C LEU A 386 -2.53 -10.26 6.83
N VAL A 387 -3.64 -10.85 6.38
CA VAL A 387 -4.99 -10.55 6.88
C VAL A 387 -5.09 -10.93 8.35
N ASN A 388 -4.62 -12.12 8.71
CA ASN A 388 -4.71 -12.65 10.07
C ASN A 388 -3.89 -11.80 11.05
N ASN A 389 -2.68 -11.39 10.65
CA ASN A 389 -1.80 -10.57 11.48
C ASN A 389 -2.37 -9.17 11.71
N VAL A 390 -2.87 -8.53 10.64
CA VAL A 390 -3.48 -7.19 10.72
C VAL A 390 -4.77 -7.23 11.54
N ALA A 391 -5.60 -8.27 11.35
CA ALA A 391 -6.81 -8.46 12.12
C ALA A 391 -6.52 -8.60 13.63
N GLU A 392 -5.49 -9.36 14.01
CA GLU A 392 -5.09 -9.48 15.41
C GLU A 392 -4.64 -8.15 16.01
N ILE A 393 -3.87 -7.35 15.27
CA ILE A 393 -3.45 -5.99 15.70
C ILE A 393 -4.65 -5.06 15.92
N THR A 394 -5.68 -5.18 15.09
CA THR A 394 -6.81 -4.26 15.07
C THR A 394 -7.98 -4.68 15.94
N LEU A 395 -8.23 -5.98 16.05
CA LEU A 395 -9.43 -6.52 16.69
C LEU A 395 -9.11 -7.36 17.93
N GLY A 396 -7.87 -7.82 18.13
CA GLY A 396 -7.52 -8.71 19.24
C GLY A 396 -7.93 -8.13 20.61
N GLY A 397 -8.91 -8.76 21.26
CA GLY A 397 -9.44 -8.33 22.56
C GLY A 397 -10.31 -7.08 22.52
N ARG A 398 -10.54 -6.47 21.36
CA ARG A 398 -11.31 -5.23 21.23
C ARG A 398 -12.79 -5.51 21.38
N THR A 399 -13.50 -4.62 22.07
CA THR A 399 -14.97 -4.59 22.02
C THR A 399 -15.43 -3.61 20.95
N ILE A 400 -16.03 -4.12 19.88
CA ILE A 400 -16.62 -3.33 18.82
C ILE A 400 -18.12 -3.23 19.07
N THR A 401 -18.62 -2.01 19.20
CA THR A 401 -20.04 -1.71 19.38
C THR A 401 -20.68 -1.36 18.04
N GLN A 402 -21.99 -1.49 17.96
CA GLN A 402 -22.76 -1.03 16.81
C GLN A 402 -22.46 0.44 16.46
N ASN A 403 -22.52 1.34 17.45
CA ASN A 403 -22.26 2.77 17.24
C ASN A 403 -20.86 3.03 16.66
N PHE A 404 -19.86 2.27 17.10
CA PHE A 404 -18.51 2.37 16.54
C PHE A 404 -18.50 1.99 15.06
N VAL A 405 -19.16 0.89 14.67
CA VAL A 405 -19.26 0.46 13.27
C VAL A 405 -19.96 1.51 12.40
N GLU A 406 -21.08 2.05 12.89
CA GLU A 406 -21.83 3.12 12.22
C GLU A 406 -20.95 4.37 12.03
N GLU A 407 -20.21 4.79 13.06
CA GLU A 407 -19.31 5.94 12.99
C GLU A 407 -18.14 5.71 12.00
N GLN A 408 -17.52 4.53 12.00
CA GLN A 408 -16.41 4.23 11.10
C GLN A 408 -16.86 4.17 9.64
N ILE A 409 -18.01 3.58 9.35
CA ILE A 409 -18.54 3.52 7.99
C ILE A 409 -18.88 4.93 7.48
N ARG A 410 -19.50 5.77 8.32
CA ARG A 410 -19.77 7.18 8.00
C ARG A 410 -18.48 7.96 7.72
N LYS A 411 -17.43 7.78 8.54
CA LYS A 411 -16.12 8.45 8.35
C LYS A 411 -15.43 8.05 7.05
N ASN A 412 -15.67 6.83 6.57
CA ASN A 412 -15.05 6.29 5.36
C ASN A 412 -15.93 6.45 4.10
N ASN A 413 -17.00 7.26 4.15
CA ASN A 413 -17.97 7.45 3.06
C ASN A 413 -18.56 6.13 2.53
N GLY A 414 -18.65 5.10 3.39
CA GLY A 414 -19.26 3.82 3.05
C GLY A 414 -20.76 3.82 3.28
N THR A 415 -21.47 2.93 2.61
CA THR A 415 -22.87 2.61 2.93
C THR A 415 -22.89 1.51 3.99
N LEU A 416 -23.53 1.78 5.13
CA LEU A 416 -23.74 0.78 6.18
C LEU A 416 -24.63 -0.33 5.60
N PRO A 417 -24.15 -1.59 5.55
CA PRO A 417 -25.02 -2.69 5.18
C PRO A 417 -26.20 -2.72 6.15
N GLU A 418 -27.42 -2.87 5.63
CA GLU A 418 -28.65 -2.97 6.45
C GLU A 418 -28.50 -4.03 7.57
N SER A 419 -27.71 -5.08 7.30
CA SER A 419 -27.38 -6.15 8.25
C SER A 419 -26.61 -5.72 9.51
N LEU A 420 -25.92 -4.59 9.46
CA LEU A 420 -25.10 -4.04 10.55
C LEU A 420 -25.71 -2.77 11.15
N GLY A 421 -26.80 -2.26 10.60
CA GLY A 421 -27.48 -1.05 11.05
C GLY A 421 -28.49 -1.25 12.17
N SER A 422 -29.05 -0.12 12.60
CA SER A 422 -30.12 -0.02 13.59
C SER A 422 -31.48 -0.23 12.92
N ASP A 423 -31.95 -1.47 12.90
CA ASP A 423 -33.40 -1.71 12.83
C ASP A 423 -34.00 -1.24 14.15
N ALA A 424 -35.08 -0.44 14.12
CA ALA A 424 -35.74 0.08 15.33
C ALA A 424 -36.17 -1.02 16.32
N ASP A 425 -36.39 -2.24 15.81
CA ASP A 425 -36.80 -3.41 16.58
C ASP A 425 -35.61 -4.28 17.07
N GLN A 426 -34.37 -3.88 16.80
CA GLN A 426 -33.18 -4.64 17.21
C GLN A 426 -32.41 -3.92 18.31
N PRO A 427 -32.13 -4.60 19.45
CA PRO A 427 -31.36 -3.98 20.52
C PRO A 427 -29.89 -3.80 20.08
N PRO A 428 -29.19 -2.79 20.65
CA PRO A 428 -27.80 -2.50 20.33
C PRO A 428 -26.92 -3.71 20.66
N TRP A 429 -25.90 -3.94 19.83
CA TRP A 429 -25.01 -5.09 19.97
C TRP A 429 -23.55 -4.68 20.13
N SER A 430 -22.78 -5.57 20.75
CA SER A 430 -21.32 -5.49 20.75
C SER A 430 -20.70 -6.87 20.63
N ILE A 431 -19.47 -6.90 20.09
CA ILE A 431 -18.64 -8.09 20.00
C ILE A 431 -17.30 -7.77 20.66
N THR A 432 -16.96 -8.47 21.73
CA THR A 432 -15.58 -8.56 22.20
C THR A 432 -14.89 -9.66 21.42
N PHE A 433 -13.93 -9.29 20.58
CA PHE A 433 -13.20 -10.21 19.73
C PHE A 433 -12.15 -11.00 20.52
N ALA A 434 -11.90 -12.24 20.11
CA ALA A 434 -10.86 -13.06 20.71
C ALA A 434 -9.48 -12.38 20.62
N LYS A 435 -8.64 -12.51 21.66
CA LYS A 435 -7.30 -11.91 21.68
C LYS A 435 -6.37 -12.41 20.56
N ARG A 436 -6.55 -13.67 20.13
CA ARG A 436 -5.78 -14.33 19.06
C ARG A 436 -6.69 -14.68 17.89
N LYS A 437 -6.20 -14.45 16.67
CA LYS A 437 -6.92 -14.75 15.42
C LYS A 437 -8.40 -14.31 15.45
N PRO A 438 -8.71 -13.06 15.84
CA PRO A 438 -10.08 -12.55 15.94
C PRO A 438 -10.82 -12.62 14.61
N VAL A 439 -10.09 -12.45 13.51
CA VAL A 439 -10.54 -12.74 12.15
C VAL A 439 -9.44 -13.54 11.48
N ALA A 440 -9.81 -14.63 10.81
CA ALA A 440 -8.90 -15.44 10.02
C ALA A 440 -9.45 -15.62 8.60
N LEU A 441 -8.60 -15.36 7.61
CA LEU A 441 -8.73 -15.91 6.27
C LEU A 441 -7.95 -17.22 6.25
N ASP A 442 -8.58 -18.27 5.72
CA ASP A 442 -7.94 -19.54 5.42
C ASP A 442 -8.16 -19.82 3.93
N ALA A 443 -7.08 -19.86 3.14
CA ALA A 443 -7.10 -20.16 1.73
C ALA A 443 -6.81 -21.65 1.49
N ASP A 444 -7.65 -22.27 0.66
CA ASP A 444 -7.56 -23.65 0.22
C ASP A 444 -7.74 -23.68 -1.31
N ASP A 445 -7.38 -24.77 -1.97
CA ASP A 445 -7.37 -24.84 -3.44
C ASP A 445 -8.74 -24.45 -4.05
N SER A 446 -8.81 -23.27 -4.66
CA SER A 446 -10.04 -22.61 -5.16
C SER A 446 -11.15 -22.32 -4.13
N ARG A 447 -10.80 -22.27 -2.83
CA ARG A 447 -11.74 -21.98 -1.74
C ARG A 447 -11.13 -21.00 -0.75
N VAL A 448 -11.94 -20.10 -0.21
CA VAL A 448 -11.53 -19.23 0.89
C VAL A 448 -12.53 -19.31 2.02
N LYS A 449 -12.05 -19.42 3.26
CA LYS A 449 -12.86 -19.43 4.47
C LYS A 449 -12.54 -18.18 5.29
N LEU A 450 -13.58 -17.45 5.67
CA LEU A 450 -13.46 -16.35 6.62
C LEU A 450 -14.05 -16.79 7.95
N THR A 451 -13.27 -16.70 9.02
CA THR A 451 -13.67 -17.00 10.39
C THR A 451 -13.59 -15.74 11.24
N VAL A 452 -14.63 -15.45 12.02
CA VAL A 452 -14.68 -14.41 13.04
C VAL A 452 -14.83 -15.06 14.40
N ARG A 453 -13.97 -14.72 15.36
CA ARG A 453 -13.94 -15.30 16.70
C ARG A 453 -14.28 -14.23 17.74
N GLY A 454 -15.42 -14.39 18.40
CA GLY A 454 -15.85 -13.55 19.50
C GLY A 454 -15.67 -14.26 20.84
N GLU A 455 -15.11 -13.55 21.82
CA GLU A 455 -14.99 -14.00 23.21
C GLU A 455 -16.26 -13.71 24.01
N ARG A 456 -16.99 -12.63 23.64
CA ARG A 456 -18.23 -12.22 24.31
C ARG A 456 -19.11 -11.44 23.34
N PHE A 457 -20.42 -11.65 23.42
CA PHE A 457 -21.40 -10.95 22.60
C PHE A 457 -22.45 -10.29 23.50
N THR A 458 -22.92 -9.10 23.12
CA THR A 458 -24.07 -8.47 23.79
C THR A 458 -25.17 -8.15 22.78
N SER A 459 -26.41 -8.19 23.27
CA SER A 459 -27.60 -7.75 22.53
C SER A 459 -28.59 -7.15 23.53
N GLY A 460 -28.65 -5.82 23.58
CA GLY A 460 -29.31 -5.09 24.67
C GLY A 460 -28.60 -5.39 25.99
N ASP A 461 -29.38 -5.70 27.02
CA ASP A 461 -28.85 -6.04 28.35
C ASP A 461 -28.40 -7.51 28.48
N ARG A 462 -28.57 -8.32 27.42
CA ARG A 462 -28.20 -9.74 27.42
C ARG A 462 -26.74 -9.90 27.00
N GLU A 463 -26.01 -10.68 27.79
CA GLU A 463 -24.68 -11.15 27.48
C GLU A 463 -24.69 -12.62 27.10
N PHE A 464 -23.83 -12.99 26.15
CA PHE A 464 -23.73 -14.33 25.59
C PHE A 464 -22.27 -14.80 25.50
N PRO A 465 -22.04 -16.12 25.57
CA PRO A 465 -20.70 -16.70 25.58
C PRO A 465 -20.00 -16.56 24.22
N ALA A 466 -18.74 -16.99 24.21
CA ALA A 466 -17.90 -17.02 23.01
C ALA A 466 -18.51 -17.86 21.89
N MET A 467 -18.34 -17.39 20.64
CA MET A 467 -18.77 -18.08 19.42
C MET A 467 -17.79 -17.79 18.29
N ASP A 468 -17.50 -18.83 17.51
CA ASP A 468 -16.83 -18.77 16.22
C ASP A 468 -17.87 -18.77 15.11
N ILE A 469 -17.73 -17.83 14.17
CA ILE A 469 -18.62 -17.60 13.04
C ILE A 469 -17.80 -17.77 11.77
N TRP A 470 -18.18 -18.65 10.85
CA TRP A 470 -17.45 -18.77 9.59
C TRP A 470 -18.33 -19.02 8.38
N ALA A 471 -17.83 -18.58 7.23
CA ALA A 471 -18.37 -18.87 5.92
C ALA A 471 -17.21 -19.26 4.98
N ALA A 472 -17.43 -20.29 4.18
CA ALA A 472 -16.50 -20.68 3.12
C ALA A 472 -17.08 -20.30 1.76
N TYR A 473 -16.24 -19.94 0.81
CA TYR A 473 -16.62 -19.58 -0.56
C TYR A 473 -15.76 -20.36 -1.55
N ARG A 474 -16.40 -20.90 -2.58
CA ARG A 474 -15.72 -21.39 -3.78
C ARG A 474 -15.51 -20.23 -4.75
N ILE A 475 -14.34 -20.20 -5.38
CA ILE A 475 -14.03 -19.28 -6.46
C ILE A 475 -14.47 -19.95 -7.77
N GLU A 476 -15.47 -19.36 -8.43
CA GLU A 476 -16.09 -19.92 -9.63
C GLU A 476 -16.06 -18.89 -10.78
N PRO A 477 -15.91 -19.33 -12.04
CA PRO A 477 -16.06 -18.43 -13.19
C PRO A 477 -17.51 -17.94 -13.32
N GLY A 478 -17.69 -16.66 -13.61
CA GLY A 478 -18.96 -16.03 -13.94
C GLY A 478 -18.99 -15.48 -15.37
N PRO A 479 -20.15 -14.99 -15.87
CA PRO A 479 -20.29 -14.33 -17.16
C PRO A 479 -19.46 -13.03 -17.21
N GLY A 480 -18.24 -13.11 -17.74
CA GLY A 480 -17.32 -11.98 -17.84
C GLY A 480 -16.75 -11.48 -16.51
N THR A 481 -16.91 -12.24 -15.42
CA THR A 481 -16.43 -11.91 -14.07
C THR A 481 -16.01 -13.17 -13.32
N ILE A 482 -15.46 -12.99 -12.12
CA ILE A 482 -15.25 -14.07 -11.15
C ILE A 482 -16.33 -13.95 -10.07
N ARG A 483 -16.81 -15.08 -9.56
CA ARG A 483 -17.78 -15.15 -8.47
C ARG A 483 -17.21 -15.87 -7.27
N LEU A 484 -17.63 -15.42 -6.09
CA LEU A 484 -17.48 -16.16 -4.85
C LEU A 484 -18.84 -16.73 -4.48
N VAL A 485 -18.96 -18.07 -4.51
CA VAL A 485 -20.20 -18.77 -4.16
C VAL A 485 -20.04 -19.39 -2.78
N ARG A 486 -20.88 -18.98 -1.82
CA ARG A 486 -20.83 -19.46 -0.45
C ARG A 486 -21.15 -20.96 -0.42
N ASP A 487 -20.27 -21.71 0.22
CA ASP A 487 -20.36 -23.15 0.35
C ASP A 487 -21.12 -23.53 1.62
N GLY A 488 -22.45 -23.63 1.49
CA GLY A 488 -23.37 -23.97 2.58
C GLY A 488 -23.74 -22.78 3.46
N ASP A 489 -24.40 -23.09 4.57
CA ASP A 489 -24.83 -22.07 5.53
C ASP A 489 -23.66 -21.47 6.33
N VAL A 490 -23.83 -20.22 6.78
CA VAL A 490 -22.93 -19.63 7.78
C VAL A 490 -22.95 -20.52 9.02
N GLN A 491 -21.76 -20.95 9.46
CA GLN A 491 -21.60 -21.82 10.60
C GLN A 491 -21.29 -20.97 11.85
N ILE A 492 -21.95 -21.29 12.96
CA ILE A 492 -21.91 -20.50 14.19
C ILE A 492 -21.95 -21.43 15.38
N TYR A 493 -20.82 -21.59 16.06
CA TYR A 493 -20.67 -22.54 17.17
C TYR A 493 -19.72 -22.00 18.25
N PRO A 494 -19.79 -22.51 19.48
CA PRO A 494 -18.78 -22.23 20.50
C PRO A 494 -17.37 -22.61 20.02
N PRO A 495 -16.31 -21.96 20.52
CA PRO A 495 -14.94 -22.33 20.20
C PRO A 495 -14.66 -23.81 20.49
N GLY A 496 -14.08 -24.52 19.52
CA GLY A 496 -13.76 -25.94 19.64
C GLY A 496 -14.93 -26.92 19.46
N PHE A 497 -16.15 -26.42 19.23
CA PHE A 497 -17.32 -27.26 19.00
C PHE A 497 -17.23 -28.01 17.66
N VAL A 498 -17.54 -29.30 17.67
CA VAL A 498 -17.56 -30.16 16.47
C VAL A 498 -19.00 -30.40 16.03
N PRO A 499 -19.45 -29.83 14.88
CA PRO A 499 -20.79 -30.06 14.37
C PRO A 499 -21.08 -31.55 14.12
N GLY A 500 -22.21 -32.04 14.62
CA GLY A 500 -22.59 -33.46 14.52
C GLY A 500 -21.92 -34.38 15.56
N GLY A 501 -21.13 -33.82 16.49
CA GLY A 501 -20.56 -34.55 17.62
C GLY A 501 -21.56 -34.85 18.74
N ALA A 502 -21.05 -35.37 19.86
CA ALA A 502 -21.85 -35.74 21.02
C ALA A 502 -22.35 -34.52 21.85
N GLU A 503 -21.62 -33.40 21.80
CA GLU A 503 -21.97 -32.18 22.52
C GLU A 503 -23.13 -31.44 21.85
N LYS A 504 -24.06 -30.94 22.67
CA LYS A 504 -25.20 -30.14 22.22
C LYS A 504 -25.03 -28.70 22.66
N LEU A 505 -25.50 -27.77 21.84
CA LEU A 505 -25.58 -26.36 22.20
C LEU A 505 -26.51 -26.14 23.38
N THR A 506 -26.08 -25.29 24.31
CA THR A 506 -26.91 -24.78 25.40
C THR A 506 -28.05 -23.91 24.87
N VAL A 507 -29.02 -23.59 25.73
CA VAL A 507 -30.14 -22.69 25.39
C VAL A 507 -29.61 -21.29 25.04
N ALA A 508 -28.61 -20.79 25.76
CA ALA A 508 -28.00 -19.49 25.51
C ALA A 508 -27.28 -19.45 24.16
N GLU A 509 -26.48 -20.47 23.84
CA GLU A 509 -25.78 -20.59 22.55
C GLU A 509 -26.75 -20.77 21.39
N THR A 510 -27.83 -21.55 21.57
CA THR A 510 -28.88 -21.71 20.55
C THR A 510 -29.59 -20.39 20.28
N SER A 511 -29.90 -19.61 21.33
CA SER A 511 -30.47 -18.28 21.22
C SER A 511 -29.53 -17.32 20.49
N LEU A 512 -28.24 -17.27 20.87
CA LEU A 512 -27.25 -16.41 20.23
C LEU A 512 -27.02 -16.82 18.78
N ARG A 513 -26.88 -18.11 18.50
CA ARG A 513 -26.74 -18.65 17.15
C ARG A 513 -27.85 -18.14 16.24
N ARG A 514 -29.11 -18.15 16.68
CA ARG A 514 -30.24 -17.64 15.88
C ARG A 514 -30.11 -16.13 15.58
N ILE A 515 -29.70 -15.33 16.57
CA ILE A 515 -29.47 -13.88 16.41
C ILE A 515 -28.34 -13.62 15.41
N LEU A 516 -27.20 -14.30 15.59
CA LEU A 516 -26.03 -14.16 14.72
C LEU A 516 -26.32 -14.67 13.31
N GLN A 517 -27.04 -15.79 13.15
CA GLN A 517 -27.40 -16.33 11.84
C GLN A 517 -28.20 -15.31 11.02
N LYS A 518 -29.20 -14.65 11.64
CA LYS A 518 -30.01 -13.61 10.98
C LYS A 518 -29.14 -12.45 10.48
N ARG A 519 -28.15 -12.01 11.28
CA ARG A 519 -27.26 -10.90 10.94
C ARG A 519 -26.21 -11.31 9.90
N PHE A 520 -25.48 -12.38 10.16
CA PHE A 520 -24.36 -12.82 9.34
C PHE A 520 -24.77 -13.47 8.02
N ASN A 521 -25.99 -14.01 7.88
CA ASN A 521 -26.49 -14.44 6.56
C ASN A 521 -26.67 -13.26 5.60
N LYS A 522 -26.96 -12.05 6.12
CA LYS A 522 -27.03 -10.83 5.29
C LYS A 522 -25.63 -10.27 4.98
N VAL A 523 -24.66 -10.43 5.90
CA VAL A 523 -23.25 -10.03 5.71
C VAL A 523 -22.55 -10.96 4.71
N PHE A 524 -22.68 -12.26 4.90
CA PHE A 524 -22.15 -13.31 4.03
C PHE A 524 -23.18 -13.69 2.98
N LYS A 525 -23.24 -12.86 1.93
CA LYS A 525 -24.11 -13.13 0.77
C LYS A 525 -23.82 -14.52 0.19
N GLU A 526 -24.84 -15.15 -0.35
CA GLU A 526 -24.69 -16.48 -0.96
C GLU A 526 -23.84 -16.44 -2.24
N VAL A 527 -23.98 -15.37 -3.02
CA VAL A 527 -23.15 -15.11 -4.20
C VAL A 527 -22.61 -13.69 -4.13
N VAL A 528 -21.32 -13.54 -4.39
CA VAL A 528 -20.65 -12.25 -4.53
C VAL A 528 -19.99 -12.21 -5.91
N ASP A 529 -20.54 -11.41 -6.82
CA ASP A 529 -19.88 -11.09 -8.08
C ASP A 529 -18.73 -10.11 -7.79
N VAL A 530 -17.53 -10.43 -8.28
CA VAL A 530 -16.37 -9.56 -8.15
C VAL A 530 -16.50 -8.42 -9.15
N GLU A 531 -16.74 -7.21 -8.65
CA GLU A 531 -16.79 -6.01 -9.48
C GLU A 531 -15.39 -5.65 -10.04
N PRO A 532 -15.32 -5.11 -11.28
CA PRO A 532 -14.10 -4.50 -11.79
C PRO A 532 -13.51 -3.45 -10.84
N LEU A 533 -12.18 -3.42 -10.73
CA LEU A 533 -11.46 -2.50 -9.86
C LEU A 533 -11.57 -1.07 -10.38
N LYS A 534 -12.20 -0.18 -9.59
CA LYS A 534 -12.32 1.24 -9.91
C LYS A 534 -11.03 1.97 -9.53
N MET A 535 -10.39 2.59 -10.52
CA MET A 535 -9.18 3.38 -10.32
C MET A 535 -9.52 4.79 -9.80
N PRO A 536 -8.80 5.34 -8.82
CA PRO A 536 -9.09 6.67 -8.26
C PRO A 536 -8.36 7.81 -8.99
N GLY A 537 -8.96 9.00 -8.98
CA GLY A 537 -8.27 10.25 -9.35
C GLY A 537 -7.81 10.25 -10.81
N GLN A 538 -6.55 10.61 -11.07
CA GLN A 538 -6.03 10.69 -12.44
C GLN A 538 -6.00 9.33 -13.16
N LEU A 539 -6.02 8.22 -12.41
CA LEU A 539 -6.06 6.86 -12.97
C LEU A 539 -7.46 6.44 -13.41
N GLU A 540 -8.51 7.23 -13.13
CA GLU A 540 -9.87 6.99 -13.66
C GLU A 540 -9.90 6.90 -15.20
N ALA A 541 -8.95 7.55 -15.88
CA ALA A 541 -8.77 7.47 -17.32
C ALA A 541 -8.43 6.06 -17.84
N ALA A 542 -7.90 5.17 -16.99
CA ALA A 542 -7.70 3.76 -17.33
C ALA A 542 -9.03 2.98 -17.40
N GLY A 543 -10.10 3.53 -16.83
CA GLY A 543 -11.38 2.86 -16.64
C GLY A 543 -11.33 1.80 -15.53
N PRO A 544 -12.48 1.17 -15.23
CA PRO A 544 -12.53 0.05 -14.33
C PRO A 544 -11.76 -1.14 -14.91
N LEU A 545 -10.89 -1.77 -14.12
CA LEU A 545 -10.08 -2.91 -14.53
C LEU A 545 -10.81 -4.22 -14.24
N PRO A 546 -11.20 -5.02 -15.26
CA PRO A 546 -11.79 -6.33 -15.03
C PRO A 546 -10.79 -7.26 -14.33
N MET A 547 -11.27 -8.04 -13.36
CA MET A 547 -10.47 -9.12 -12.78
C MET A 547 -10.51 -10.32 -13.73
N GLU A 548 -9.34 -10.74 -14.20
CA GLU A 548 -9.20 -11.89 -15.11
C GLU A 548 -8.77 -13.16 -14.35
N GLN A 549 -8.08 -12.97 -13.22
CA GLN A 549 -7.57 -14.05 -12.41
C GLN A 549 -7.91 -13.84 -10.94
N LEU A 550 -8.41 -14.90 -10.29
CA LEU A 550 -8.48 -15.03 -8.83
C LEU A 550 -8.21 -16.49 -8.47
N VAL A 551 -7.13 -16.76 -7.77
CA VAL A 551 -6.71 -18.11 -7.40
C VAL A 551 -6.42 -18.14 -5.91
N ALA A 552 -6.92 -19.17 -5.23
CA ALA A 552 -6.55 -19.51 -3.87
C ALA A 552 -5.80 -20.85 -3.87
N ARG A 553 -4.77 -20.98 -3.02
CA ARG A 553 -3.95 -22.18 -2.87
C ARG A 553 -3.93 -22.61 -1.40
N LYS A 554 -3.86 -23.93 -1.17
CA LYS A 554 -3.78 -24.55 0.16
C LYS A 554 -2.61 -24.09 1.05
N ASP A 555 -1.59 -23.49 0.46
CA ASP A 555 -0.45 -22.92 1.19
C ASP A 555 -0.69 -21.48 1.64
N GLY A 556 -1.93 -21.00 1.59
CA GLY A 556 -2.35 -19.72 2.18
C GLY A 556 -2.32 -18.54 1.22
N TRP A 557 -1.95 -18.72 -0.05
CA TRP A 557 -1.90 -17.64 -1.03
C TRP A 557 -3.25 -17.41 -1.73
N VAL A 558 -3.63 -16.14 -1.82
CA VAL A 558 -4.64 -15.63 -2.74
C VAL A 558 -3.98 -14.69 -3.74
N ALA A 559 -4.18 -14.93 -5.03
CA ALA A 559 -3.65 -14.11 -6.11
C ALA A 559 -4.76 -13.59 -6.99
N ALA A 560 -4.70 -12.31 -7.32
CA ALA A 560 -5.63 -11.62 -8.20
C ALA A 560 -4.85 -10.88 -9.30
N GLY A 561 -5.37 -10.95 -10.53
CA GLY A 561 -4.84 -10.25 -11.69
C GLY A 561 -5.94 -9.45 -12.38
N TRP A 562 -5.64 -8.19 -12.69
CA TRP A 562 -6.55 -7.29 -13.39
C TRP A 562 -5.97 -6.90 -14.74
N ARG A 563 -6.78 -7.03 -15.78
CA ARG A 563 -6.41 -6.69 -17.15
C ARG A 563 -6.89 -5.29 -17.53
N LYS A 564 -6.41 -4.80 -18.68
CA LYS A 564 -6.96 -3.58 -19.30
C LYS A 564 -8.45 -3.80 -19.62
N LYS A 565 -9.22 -2.72 -19.54
CA LYS A 565 -10.60 -2.70 -20.06
C LYS A 565 -10.60 -3.11 -21.54
N ASP A 566 -11.57 -3.95 -21.92
CA ASP A 566 -11.74 -4.36 -23.31
C ASP A 566 -11.91 -3.12 -24.22
N PRO A 567 -11.23 -3.07 -25.38
CA PRO A 567 -11.51 -2.05 -26.37
C PRO A 567 -12.96 -2.17 -26.82
N VAL A 568 -13.65 -1.03 -26.95
CA VAL A 568 -15.00 -1.00 -27.53
C VAL A 568 -14.86 -1.42 -29.00
N VAL A 569 -15.23 -2.66 -29.31
CA VAL A 569 -15.35 -3.11 -30.70
C VAL A 569 -16.63 -2.49 -31.24
N TYR A 570 -16.50 -1.44 -32.06
CA TYR A 570 -17.62 -1.01 -32.90
C TYR A 570 -17.89 -2.16 -33.88
N ALA A 571 -19.01 -2.86 -33.71
CA ALA A 571 -19.48 -3.78 -34.73
C ALA A 571 -19.67 -2.97 -36.01
N SER A 572 -18.85 -3.24 -37.03
CA SER A 572 -19.10 -2.70 -38.37
C SER A 572 -20.48 -3.18 -38.81
N GLU A 573 -21.39 -2.25 -39.07
CA GLU A 573 -22.71 -2.55 -39.61
C GLU A 573 -22.56 -3.46 -40.83
N PRO A 574 -23.38 -4.52 -40.95
CA PRO A 574 -23.36 -5.37 -42.12
C PRO A 574 -23.69 -4.52 -43.34
N THR A 575 -22.74 -4.43 -44.27
CA THR A 575 -22.92 -3.76 -45.54
C THR A 575 -24.09 -4.44 -46.24
N LEU A 576 -25.18 -3.70 -46.45
CA LEU A 576 -26.34 -4.11 -47.25
C LEU A 576 -25.87 -4.39 -48.68
N ALA A 577 -25.55 -5.65 -48.96
CA ALA A 577 -25.43 -6.17 -50.30
C ALA A 577 -26.79 -6.73 -50.73
N ALA A 578 -27.19 -6.31 -51.93
CA ALA A 578 -28.33 -6.74 -52.74
C ALA A 578 -29.71 -6.21 -52.33
N LEU A 579 -30.25 -5.32 -53.17
CA LEU A 579 -31.50 -5.52 -53.91
C LEU A 579 -31.70 -4.35 -54.89
N VAL A 580 -31.44 -4.59 -56.17
CA VAL A 580 -32.10 -3.88 -57.28
C VAL A 580 -32.61 -4.98 -58.22
N PRO A 581 -33.89 -4.95 -58.63
CA PRO A 581 -34.57 -6.04 -59.32
C PRO A 581 -34.03 -6.37 -60.71
#